data_AF-A0A8H2ZXC5-F1
#
_entry.id   AF-A0A8H2ZXC5-F1
#
_cell.length_a   1.000
_cell.length_b   1.000
_cell.length_c   1.000
_cell.angle_alpha   90.00
_cell.angle_beta   90.00
_cell.angle_gamma   90.00
#
_symmetry.space_group_name_H-M   'P 1'
#
loop_
_entity.id
_entity.type
_entity.pdbx_description
1 polymer ?
#
loop_
_entity_poly.entity_id
_entity_poly.type
_entity_poly.pdbx_seq_one_letter_code
_entity_poly.pdbx_strand_id
1 'polypeptide(L)'
;IFFDDELNDQVVALPTYSNTTHTRTRNEQDGILRGANTDGYNSYADAEMLGESIEDGVLAYITIGVDTSRHVDIGSTNYAQTITWEATPTTGLF
;
A
#
# COMPACT_ATOMS: atom_id res chain seq x y z
N ILE A 1 1.85 1.82 -2.65
CA ILE A 1 1.29 3.20 -2.62
C ILE A 1 2.09 3.94 -1.58
N PHE A 2 2.53 5.16 -1.90
CA PHE A 2 3.28 6.05 -1.01
C PHE A 2 2.47 7.32 -0.75
N PHE A 3 2.82 7.99 0.35
CA PHE A 3 2.24 9.26 0.77
C PHE A 3 3.36 10.26 1.00
N ASP A 4 3.07 11.54 0.85
CA ASP A 4 4.04 12.59 1.17
C ASP A 4 4.52 12.50 2.61
N ASP A 5 5.81 12.82 2.79
CA ASP A 5 6.46 12.78 4.10
C ASP A 5 5.82 13.77 5.08
N GLU A 6 5.27 14.88 4.59
CA GLU A 6 4.57 15.89 5.39
C GLU A 6 3.26 15.36 5.98
N LEU A 7 2.44 14.67 5.18
CA LEU A 7 1.23 14.02 5.68
C LEU A 7 1.57 12.94 6.72
N ASN A 8 2.57 12.12 6.41
CA ASN A 8 3.02 11.09 7.34
C ASN A 8 3.57 11.67 8.64
N ASP A 9 4.31 12.77 8.60
CA ASP A 9 4.84 13.46 9.78
C ASP A 9 3.71 13.94 10.71
N GLN A 10 2.58 14.41 10.14
CA GLN A 10 1.37 14.72 10.92
C GLN A 10 0.74 13.47 11.55
N VAL A 11 0.61 12.38 10.80
CA VAL A 11 0.00 11.14 11.28
C VAL A 11 0.82 10.50 12.40
N VAL A 12 2.15 10.40 12.26
CA VAL A 12 2.99 9.74 13.27
C VAL A 12 3.13 10.55 14.57
N ALA A 13 2.80 11.85 14.53
CA ALA A 13 2.74 12.69 15.72
C ALA A 13 1.52 12.38 16.62
N LEU A 14 0.48 11.73 16.08
CA LEU A 14 -0.72 11.39 16.84
C LEU A 14 -0.41 10.44 18.00
N PRO A 15 -1.14 10.54 19.14
CA PRO A 15 -0.92 9.68 20.31
C PRO A 15 -0.91 8.18 20.01
N THR A 16 -1.67 7.74 19.01
CA THR A 16 -1.74 6.34 18.57
C THR A 16 -0.43 5.82 17.99
N TYR A 17 0.39 6.69 17.40
CA TYR A 17 1.64 6.34 16.71
C TYR A 17 2.89 6.87 17.41
N SER A 18 2.77 7.92 18.22
CA SER A 18 3.91 8.64 18.80
C SER A 18 4.67 7.88 19.89
N ASN A 19 4.07 6.83 20.48
CA ASN A 19 4.73 5.97 21.49
C ASN A 19 5.44 4.74 20.89
N THR A 20 5.76 4.78 19.59
CA THR A 20 6.53 3.71 18.94
C THR A 20 8.01 3.77 19.27
N THR A 21 8.67 2.62 19.41
CA THR A 21 10.14 2.52 19.50
C THR A 21 10.80 2.35 18.13
N HIS A 22 10.00 2.20 17.08
CA HIS A 22 10.49 2.01 15.72
C HIS A 22 10.77 3.34 15.02
N THR A 23 11.93 3.41 14.36
CA THR A 23 12.26 4.55 13.50
C THR A 23 11.48 4.47 12.20
N ARG A 24 10.83 5.57 11.84
CA ARG A 24 10.19 5.75 10.54
C ARG A 24 11.24 5.75 9.42
N THR A 25 11.02 4.95 8.38
CA THR A 25 11.78 5.06 7.12
C THR A 25 11.15 6.16 6.27
N ARG A 26 11.92 7.17 5.88
CA ARG A 26 11.44 8.23 4.97
C ARG A 26 11.39 7.72 3.53
N ASN A 27 10.53 8.35 2.71
CA ASN A 27 10.41 8.01 1.29
C ASN A 27 11.77 8.01 0.57
N GLU A 28 12.62 9.02 0.82
CA GLU A 28 13.95 9.12 0.21
C GLU A 28 14.92 7.99 0.61
N GLN A 29 14.64 7.31 1.73
CA GLN A 29 15.44 6.22 2.28
C GLN A 29 14.87 4.84 1.91
N ASP A 30 13.68 4.80 1.30
CA ASP A 30 13.00 3.57 0.92
C ASP A 30 13.56 3.04 -0.40
N GLY A 31 14.17 1.85 -0.35
CA GLY A 31 14.78 1.21 -1.51
C GLY A 31 13.78 0.74 -2.59
N ILE A 32 12.50 0.66 -2.28
CA ILE A 32 11.42 0.25 -3.19
C ILE A 32 10.85 1.46 -3.94
N LEU A 33 10.83 2.64 -3.32
CA LEU A 33 10.21 3.85 -3.88
C LEU A 33 10.67 4.14 -5.30
N ARG A 34 11.97 4.04 -5.57
CA ARG A 34 12.51 4.29 -6.91
C ARG A 34 11.89 3.36 -7.95
N GLY A 35 11.86 2.05 -7.68
CA GLY A 35 11.27 1.07 -8.60
C GLY A 35 9.74 1.19 -8.73
N ALA A 36 9.08 1.71 -7.71
CA ALA A 36 7.64 1.99 -7.76
C ALA A 36 7.27 3.20 -8.64
N ASN A 37 8.25 4.04 -8.99
CA ASN A 37 8.06 5.26 -9.79
C ASN A 37 8.94 5.30 -11.06
N THR A 38 9.40 4.14 -11.55
CA THR A 38 10.09 4.02 -12.85
C THR A 38 9.10 3.83 -13.99
N ASP A 39 9.57 3.96 -15.24
CA ASP A 39 8.80 3.62 -16.44
C ASP A 39 7.46 4.36 -16.59
N GLY A 40 7.37 5.57 -16.03
CA GLY A 40 6.16 6.41 -16.07
C GLY A 40 5.10 6.04 -15.03
N TYR A 41 5.38 5.10 -14.13
CA TYR A 41 4.49 4.81 -13.00
C TYR A 41 4.53 5.95 -11.99
N ASN A 42 3.40 6.17 -11.34
CA ASN A 42 3.31 6.99 -10.14
C ASN A 42 2.63 6.18 -9.05
N SER A 43 3.34 6.00 -7.94
CA SER A 43 2.89 5.22 -6.80
C SER A 43 2.40 6.09 -5.64
N TYR A 44 2.45 7.42 -5.78
CA TYR A 44 1.92 8.37 -4.80
C TYR A 44 0.41 8.46 -4.93
N ALA A 45 -0.27 8.41 -3.78
CA ALA A 45 -1.67 8.81 -3.69
C ALA A 45 -1.72 10.33 -3.43
N ASP A 46 -2.68 10.99 -4.07
CA ASP A 46 -3.10 12.32 -3.63
C ASP A 46 -3.94 12.16 -2.36
N ALA A 47 -3.81 13.12 -1.45
CA ALA A 47 -4.49 13.09 -0.17
C ALA A 47 -5.03 14.48 0.20
N GLU A 48 -6.25 14.50 0.71
CA GLU A 48 -6.90 15.72 1.21
C GLU A 48 -7.38 15.51 2.65
N MET A 49 -7.24 16.53 3.50
CA MET A 49 -7.79 16.53 4.85
C MET A 49 -9.32 16.69 4.77
N LEU A 50 -10.02 15.91 5.58
CA LEU A 50 -11.49 15.95 5.67
C LEU A 50 -12.01 17.00 6.66
N GLY A 51 -11.10 17.71 7.33
CA GLY A 51 -11.39 18.77 8.29
C GLY A 51 -10.22 19.72 8.48
N GLU A 52 -10.12 20.29 9.68
CA GLU A 52 -9.09 21.29 10.01
C GLU A 52 -7.82 20.64 10.56
N SER A 53 -7.92 19.41 11.08
CA SER A 53 -6.78 18.66 11.58
C SER A 53 -6.71 17.24 11.02
N ILE A 54 -5.55 16.59 11.19
CA ILE A 54 -5.30 15.23 10.71
C ILE A 54 -6.24 14.21 11.38
N GLU A 55 -6.71 14.49 12.60
CA GLU A 55 -7.66 13.67 13.36
C GLU A 55 -9.06 13.64 12.76
N ASP A 56 -9.44 14.65 11.97
CA ASP A 56 -10.74 14.71 11.28
C ASP A 56 -10.80 13.72 10.09
N GLY A 57 -9.65 13.17 9.71
CA GLY A 57 -9.50 12.14 8.69
C GLY A 57 -8.90 12.64 7.39
N VAL A 58 -8.52 11.68 6.55
CA VAL A 58 -7.85 11.91 5.27
C VAL A 58 -8.56 11.10 4.19
N LEU A 59 -8.91 11.75 3.09
CA LEU A 59 -9.32 11.08 1.86
C LEU A 59 -8.10 10.95 0.95
N ALA A 60 -7.66 9.71 0.75
CA ALA A 60 -6.60 9.40 -0.20
C ALA A 60 -7.18 8.74 -1.46
N TYR A 61 -6.69 9.15 -2.62
CA TYR A 61 -7.05 8.54 -3.89
C TYR A 61 -5.83 8.36 -4.78
N ILE A 62 -5.86 7.30 -5.59
CA ILE A 62 -4.86 7.00 -6.60
C ILE A 62 -5.55 6.44 -7.83
N THR A 63 -5.14 6.90 -9.01
CA THR A 63 -5.63 6.34 -10.27
C THR A 63 -4.60 5.34 -10.79
N ILE A 64 -5.03 4.09 -11.00
CA ILE A 64 -4.14 3.01 -11.45
C ILE A 64 -4.50 2.61 -12.88
N GLY A 65 -3.56 2.84 -13.79
CA GLY A 65 -3.56 2.21 -15.11
C GLY A 65 -2.89 0.84 -15.03
N VAL A 66 -3.57 -0.21 -15.50
CA VAL A 66 -3.01 -1.57 -15.52
C VAL A 66 -2.97 -2.10 -16.96
N ASP A 67 -1.84 -2.72 -17.32
CA ASP A 67 -1.77 -3.57 -18.50
C ASP A 67 -2.29 -4.97 -18.13
N THR A 68 -3.49 -5.31 -18.60
CA THR A 68 -4.14 -6.59 -18.30
C THR A 68 -3.46 -7.78 -18.99
N SER A 69 -2.55 -7.55 -19.94
CA SER A 69 -1.77 -8.58 -20.61
C SER A 69 -0.43 -8.88 -19.93
N ARG A 70 -0.03 -8.04 -18.97
CA ARG A 70 1.24 -8.17 -18.27
C ARG A 70 1.15 -9.26 -17.19
N HIS A 71 2.10 -10.20 -17.24
CA HIS A 71 2.31 -11.18 -16.18
C HIS A 71 3.56 -10.83 -15.39
N VAL A 72 3.42 -10.78 -14.07
CA VAL A 72 4.54 -10.55 -13.14
C VAL A 72 4.46 -11.56 -12.02
N ASP A 73 5.61 -12.12 -11.64
CA ASP A 73 5.72 -12.94 -10.45
C ASP A 73 5.77 -12.02 -9.22
N ILE A 74 4.82 -12.21 -8.31
CA ILE A 74 4.82 -11.51 -7.03
C ILE A 74 5.43 -12.44 -5.99
N GLY A 75 6.67 -12.14 -5.60
CA GLY A 75 7.31 -12.79 -4.46
C GLY A 75 6.81 -12.18 -3.15
N SER A 76 6.43 -13.03 -2.19
CA SER A 76 6.20 -12.60 -0.81
C SER A 76 7.00 -13.48 0.13
N THR A 77 7.53 -12.89 1.21
CA THR A 77 8.13 -13.64 2.32
C THR A 77 7.11 -13.89 3.44
N ASN A 78 5.81 -13.74 3.16
CA ASN A 78 4.78 -14.02 4.16
C ASN A 78 4.78 -15.51 4.49
N TYR A 79 4.69 -15.82 5.79
CA TYR A 79 4.67 -17.17 6.33
C TYR A 79 3.33 -17.92 6.07
N ALA A 80 2.49 -17.44 5.16
CA ALA A 80 1.25 -18.13 4.82
C ALA A 80 1.61 -19.44 4.08
N GLN A 81 1.50 -20.56 4.79
CA GLN A 81 1.46 -21.90 4.20
C GLN A 81 0.49 -21.86 3.03
N THR A 82 0.88 -22.42 1.88
CA THR A 82 0.00 -22.60 0.71
C THR A 82 -1.38 -23.07 1.16
N ILE A 83 -2.39 -22.21 1.08
CA ILE A 83 -3.78 -22.67 1.22
C ILE A 83 -4.12 -23.32 -0.11
N THR A 84 -3.92 -24.63 -0.19
CA THR A 84 -4.36 -25.43 -1.33
C THR A 84 -5.88 -25.45 -1.31
N TRP A 85 -6.52 -24.59 -2.10
CA TRP A 85 -7.93 -24.75 -2.44
C TRP A 85 -8.06 -25.93 -3.40
N GLU A 86 -8.23 -27.13 -2.85
CA GLU A 86 -8.72 -28.28 -3.61
C GLU A 86 -10.19 -28.00 -3.96
N ALA A 87 -10.43 -27.40 -5.13
CA ALA A 87 -11.78 -27.37 -5.68
C ALA A 87 -12.14 -28.80 -6.06
N THR A 88 -12.86 -29.52 -5.20
CA THR A 88 -13.46 -30.81 -5.57
C THR A 88 -14.52 -30.54 -6.64
N PRO A 89 -14.33 -30.96 -7.91
CA PRO A 89 -15.37 -30.82 -8.91
C PRO A 89 -16.56 -31.68 -8.46
N THR A 90 -17.71 -31.05 -8.21
CA THR A 90 -18.94 -31.78 -7.95
C THR A 90 -19.47 -32.26 -9.29
N THR A 91 -19.13 -33.49 -9.69
CA THR A 91 -19.73 -34.14 -10.85
C THR A 91 -21.17 -34.51 -10.49
N GLY A 92 -22.11 -33.61 -10.77
CA GLY A 92 -23.53 -33.76 -10.49
C GLY A 92 -24.39 -33.65 -11.74
N LEU A 93 -24.78 -34.82 -12.27
CA LEU A 93 -26.07 -35.16 -12.87
C LEU A 93 -26.57 -34.33 -14.07
N PHE A 94 -26.29 -34.85 -15.27
CA PHE A 94 -27.30 -34.98 -16.33
C PHE A 94 -27.53 -36.47 -16.59
#